data_AF-A0AAE0KWU1-F1
#
_entry.id   AF-A0AAE0KWU1-F1
#
_cell.length_a   1.000
_cell.length_b   1.000
_cell.length_c   1.000
_cell.angle_alpha   90.00
_cell.angle_beta   90.00
_cell.angle_gamma   90.00
#
_symmetry.space_group_name_H-M   'P 1'
#
loop_
_entity.id
_entity.type
_entity.pdbx_description
1 polymer ?
#
loop_
_entity_poly.entity_id
_entity_poly.type
_entity_poly.pdbx_seq_one_letter_code
_entity_poly.pdbx_strand_id
1 'polypeptide(L)'
;MLWLWPVVVALLFGWWSSVVPPIGIGGETSCNNPVEGLVDVIDGFPFTCGLHHVASGGTGPLEVYAYIQPNGSWCWSNSGVIVNKLSKESILVDTLTDERLTNLMLSDMKPILDKAPLKTLVHTHGDIDHVYGNGAVANLVDSIVISKSGAPTMLEKLPNPKLYSFVTSLAQHIWYLVGNVNNITLSPGFVQTLNSLNPRVKEPLVAILGFFRATLWFQPFAFSKVTWNAQTWAHLMRTFEGSEQVQLGDETVELLQTKPSHSYGDAVVLVRSARVVFTGDLLLGGSSPIMWHGPVQNMLESLDFLLALPVDYYIPGHGPVFKADFVRLQREYWVYVQATAAKCLEDSLDSDACGLKALNGLPPKFHAWGDRERMLTNIWVELNQLATQGQFKVSVANKLKQLGKMGGYVVKQELARQR
;
A
#
# COMPACT_ATOMS: atom_id res chain seq x y z
N MET A 1 27.54 2.98 -41.91
CA MET A 1 27.79 3.90 -40.78
C MET A 1 26.66 3.83 -39.72
N LEU A 2 26.15 2.63 -39.40
CA LEU A 2 24.93 2.43 -38.59
C LEU A 2 25.05 1.28 -37.56
N TRP A 3 26.26 1.00 -37.06
CA TRP A 3 26.52 -0.12 -36.13
C TRP A 3 27.13 0.28 -34.77
N LEU A 4 27.15 1.58 -34.43
CA LEU A 4 27.71 2.07 -33.15
C LEU A 4 26.68 2.72 -32.21
N TRP A 5 25.40 2.77 -32.59
CA TRP A 5 24.36 3.45 -31.81
C TRP A 5 24.09 2.85 -30.41
N PRO A 6 24.08 1.52 -30.20
CA PRO A 6 23.75 0.95 -28.88
C PRO A 6 24.81 1.25 -27.81
N VAL A 7 26.08 1.35 -28.20
CA VAL A 7 27.22 1.57 -27.28
C VAL A 7 27.31 3.05 -26.88
N VAL A 8 27.04 3.97 -27.80
CA VAL A 8 27.03 5.41 -27.51
C VAL A 8 25.84 5.79 -26.63
N VAL A 9 24.67 5.16 -26.80
CA VAL A 9 23.51 5.31 -25.90
C VAL A 9 23.83 4.73 -24.51
N ALA A 10 24.39 3.52 -24.42
CA ALA A 10 24.74 2.94 -23.12
C ALA A 10 25.77 3.77 -22.33
N LEU A 11 26.75 4.38 -23.01
CA LEU A 11 27.77 5.22 -22.37
C LEU A 11 27.24 6.62 -21.99
N LEU A 12 26.34 7.21 -22.77
CA LEU A 12 25.69 8.48 -22.42
C LEU A 12 24.67 8.33 -21.28
N PHE A 13 23.92 7.23 -21.22
CA PHE A 13 22.91 7.00 -20.18
C PHE A 13 23.47 6.36 -18.90
N GLY A 14 24.54 5.57 -18.99
CA GLY A 14 25.27 5.05 -17.82
C GLY A 14 26.02 6.14 -17.06
N TRP A 15 26.48 7.18 -17.75
CA TRP A 15 27.06 8.36 -17.11
C TRP A 15 25.96 9.26 -16.53
N TRP A 16 24.80 9.42 -17.18
CA TRP A 16 23.76 10.36 -16.72
C TRP A 16 23.00 9.91 -15.45
N SER A 17 22.82 8.59 -15.25
CA SER A 17 22.23 8.03 -14.02
C SER A 17 23.07 8.26 -12.75
N SER A 18 24.31 8.73 -12.89
CA SER A 18 25.18 9.14 -11.78
C SER A 18 25.24 10.65 -11.54
N VAL A 19 24.64 11.48 -12.41
CA VAL A 19 24.67 12.96 -12.30
C VAL A 19 23.34 13.55 -11.79
N VAL A 20 22.23 12.83 -11.93
CA VAL A 20 20.93 13.26 -11.38
C VAL A 20 20.65 12.43 -10.11
N PRO A 21 20.84 12.98 -8.90
CA PRO A 21 20.46 12.27 -7.69
C PRO A 21 18.96 11.98 -7.73
N PRO A 22 18.50 10.82 -7.22
CA PRO A 22 17.07 10.63 -6.97
C PRO A 22 16.64 11.75 -6.02
N ILE A 23 15.86 12.70 -6.54
CA ILE A 23 15.16 13.66 -5.69
C ILE A 23 14.20 12.81 -4.87
N GLY A 24 14.47 12.66 -3.58
CA GLY A 24 13.59 11.97 -2.65
C GLY A 24 12.28 12.75 -2.58
N ILE A 25 11.27 12.33 -3.35
CA ILE A 25 9.91 12.82 -3.16
C ILE A 25 9.45 12.22 -1.82
N GLY A 26 9.56 13.02 -0.75
CA GLY A 26 9.12 12.68 0.61
C GLY A 26 10.21 12.40 1.63
N GLY A 27 11.43 12.92 1.45
CA GLY A 27 12.43 12.91 2.52
C GLY A 27 11.96 13.70 3.75
N GLU A 28 11.93 13.02 4.91
CA GLU A 28 11.97 13.55 6.27
C GLU A 28 10.76 14.31 6.84
N THR A 29 9.90 14.98 6.05
CA THR A 29 8.83 15.84 6.63
C THR A 29 7.44 15.20 6.75
N SER A 30 7.17 14.11 6.04
CA SER A 30 5.85 13.45 6.05
C SER A 30 5.58 12.66 7.34
N CYS A 31 6.63 12.27 8.06
CA CYS A 31 6.55 11.57 9.36
C CYS A 31 6.23 12.49 10.54
N ASN A 32 6.22 13.82 10.36
CA ASN A 32 6.03 14.79 11.44
C ASN A 32 4.73 15.60 11.31
N ASN A 33 4.00 15.43 10.21
CA ASN A 33 2.74 16.11 9.94
C ASN A 33 1.62 15.06 9.89
N PRO A 34 0.94 14.77 11.01
CA PRO A 34 -0.28 13.97 10.96
C PRO A 34 -1.26 14.59 9.97
N VAL A 35 -1.96 13.74 9.21
CA VAL A 35 -3.08 14.23 8.40
C VAL A 35 -4.10 14.82 9.36
N GLU A 36 -4.29 16.14 9.30
CA GLU A 36 -5.24 16.86 10.16
C GLU A 36 -6.62 16.17 10.10
N GLY A 37 -7.20 15.89 11.27
CA GLY A 37 -8.51 15.26 11.36
C GLY A 37 -8.54 13.73 11.27
N LEU A 38 -7.38 13.05 11.26
CA LEU A 38 -7.35 11.66 11.72
C LEU A 38 -7.69 11.65 13.22
N VAL A 39 -8.61 10.75 13.59
CA VAL A 39 -9.08 10.57 14.98
C VAL A 39 -7.89 10.55 15.91
N ASP A 40 -7.94 11.40 16.95
CA ASP A 40 -6.88 11.73 17.90
C ASP A 40 -5.75 10.70 17.87
N VAL A 41 -4.64 11.05 17.21
CA VAL A 41 -3.40 10.27 17.27
C VAL A 41 -3.20 9.90 18.72
N ILE A 42 -3.26 8.60 19.01
CA ILE A 42 -3.43 8.10 20.38
C ILE A 42 -2.37 8.76 21.27
N ASP A 43 -2.79 9.39 22.36
CA ASP A 43 -1.86 9.90 23.37
C ASP A 43 -0.85 8.80 23.75
N GLY A 44 0.44 9.02 23.43
CA GLY A 44 1.51 8.04 23.62
C GLY A 44 2.00 7.30 22.36
N PHE A 45 1.32 7.44 21.22
CA PHE A 45 1.71 6.87 19.92
C PHE A 45 1.68 7.91 18.80
N PRO A 46 2.66 8.84 18.76
CA PRO A 46 2.69 9.86 17.72
C PRO A 46 2.88 9.21 16.34
N PHE A 47 2.18 9.71 15.32
CA PHE A 47 2.42 9.28 13.94
C PHE A 47 3.81 9.75 13.52
N THR A 48 4.80 8.92 13.80
CA THR A 48 6.23 9.14 13.59
C THR A 48 6.82 7.87 13.01
N CYS A 49 7.76 8.01 12.10
CA CYS A 49 8.34 6.86 11.42
C CYS A 49 9.29 6.07 12.32
N GLY A 50 9.50 4.80 11.97
CA GLY A 50 10.42 3.91 12.67
C GLY A 50 9.71 2.94 13.61
N LEU A 51 10.47 2.40 14.56
CA LEU A 51 10.04 1.31 15.43
C LEU A 51 9.40 1.82 16.72
N HIS A 52 8.17 1.36 17.00
CA HIS A 52 7.39 1.73 18.17
C HIS A 52 6.98 0.51 18.96
N HIS A 53 7.22 0.51 20.28
CA HIS A 53 6.65 -0.50 21.17
C HIS A 53 5.16 -0.21 21.40
N VAL A 54 4.28 -1.07 20.90
CA VAL A 54 2.82 -0.88 20.95
C VAL A 54 2.21 -1.38 22.25
N ALA A 55 2.50 -2.62 22.61
CA ALA A 55 1.93 -3.22 23.81
C ALA A 55 2.77 -4.40 24.30
N SER A 56 2.69 -4.64 25.60
CA SER A 56 3.13 -5.90 26.22
C SER A 56 1.92 -6.78 26.50
N GLY A 57 2.11 -8.10 26.54
CA GLY A 57 1.09 -9.14 26.78
C GLY A 57 0.45 -9.16 28.17
N GLY A 58 0.29 -8.00 28.82
CA GLY A 58 -0.04 -7.90 30.23
C GLY A 58 1.08 -8.52 31.10
N THR A 59 0.77 -9.62 31.79
CA THR A 59 1.76 -10.43 32.52
C THR A 59 2.46 -11.47 31.64
N GLY A 60 1.99 -11.67 30.39
CA GLY A 60 2.57 -12.61 29.43
C GLY A 60 3.88 -12.12 28.80
N PRO A 61 4.62 -13.00 28.12
CA PRO A 61 5.98 -12.72 27.67
C PRO A 61 6.06 -11.99 26.33
N LEU A 62 4.92 -11.78 25.64
CA LEU A 62 4.89 -11.16 24.32
C LEU A 62 5.03 -9.64 24.39
N GLU A 63 5.84 -9.09 23.50
CA GLU A 63 5.91 -7.66 23.18
C GLU A 63 5.62 -7.45 21.70
N VAL A 64 4.81 -6.43 21.39
CA VAL A 64 4.41 -6.11 20.02
C VAL A 64 4.97 -4.76 19.64
N TYR A 65 5.67 -4.72 18.52
CA TYR A 65 6.24 -3.51 17.96
C TYR A 65 5.68 -3.26 16.56
N ALA A 66 5.37 -2.00 16.25
CA ALA A 66 4.99 -1.54 14.93
C ALA A 66 6.15 -0.79 14.29
N TYR A 67 6.43 -1.06 13.02
CA TYR A 67 7.35 -0.28 12.21
C TYR A 67 6.55 0.59 11.26
N ILE A 68 6.50 1.89 11.57
CA ILE A 68 5.64 2.85 10.92
C ILE A 68 6.39 3.50 9.76
N GLN A 69 5.84 3.41 8.56
CA GLN A 69 6.29 4.16 7.40
C GLN A 69 5.65 5.56 7.38
N PRO A 70 6.06 6.45 6.46
CA PRO A 70 5.49 7.79 6.35
C PRO A 70 3.98 7.80 6.02
N ASN A 71 3.48 8.92 5.49
CA ASN A 71 2.10 9.31 5.12
C ASN A 71 0.99 8.27 4.77
N GLY A 72 1.25 6.98 4.71
CA GLY A 72 0.29 5.92 4.45
C GLY A 72 -0.18 5.88 3.00
N SER A 73 0.54 6.58 2.13
CA SER A 73 0.25 6.63 0.70
C SER A 73 0.75 5.36 0.00
N TRP A 74 0.65 5.34 -1.33
CA TRP A 74 1.04 4.24 -2.20
C TRP A 74 2.38 3.61 -1.82
N CYS A 75 2.34 2.32 -1.49
CA CYS A 75 3.50 1.51 -1.14
C CYS A 75 4.30 1.97 0.09
N TRP A 76 3.77 2.87 0.92
CA TRP A 76 4.33 3.17 2.24
C TRP A 76 3.62 2.33 3.29
N SER A 77 3.78 1.01 3.19
CA SER A 77 3.15 0.03 4.08
C SER A 77 3.91 -0.08 5.40
N ASN A 78 3.23 -0.41 6.49
CA ASN A 78 3.83 -0.72 7.77
C ASN A 78 4.24 -2.19 7.84
N SER A 79 5.03 -2.49 8.86
CA SER A 79 5.37 -3.84 9.28
C SER A 79 5.33 -3.89 10.82
N GLY A 80 5.66 -5.03 11.42
CA GLY A 80 5.92 -5.11 12.83
C GLY A 80 6.57 -6.40 13.25
N VAL A 81 7.02 -6.44 14.50
CA VAL A 81 7.64 -7.62 15.10
C VAL A 81 6.96 -7.96 16.42
N ILE A 82 6.68 -9.25 16.59
CA ILE A 82 6.12 -9.84 17.81
C ILE A 82 7.23 -10.65 18.46
N VAL A 83 7.56 -10.34 19.70
CA VAL A 83 8.74 -10.86 20.38
C VAL A 83 8.28 -11.64 21.61
N ASN A 84 8.75 -12.87 21.78
CA ASN A 84 8.62 -13.57 23.05
C ASN A 84 9.91 -13.43 23.85
N LYS A 85 9.84 -12.68 24.96
CA LYS A 85 11.00 -12.42 25.83
C LYS A 85 11.55 -13.66 26.54
N LEU A 86 10.73 -14.69 26.73
CA LEU A 86 11.12 -15.91 27.44
C LEU A 86 11.76 -16.92 26.49
N SER A 87 11.08 -17.23 25.37
CA SER A 87 11.65 -18.15 24.38
C SER A 87 12.76 -17.54 23.54
N LYS A 88 12.87 -16.20 23.53
CA LYS A 88 13.85 -15.44 22.73
C LYS A 88 13.69 -15.70 21.24
N GLU A 89 12.45 -15.64 20.78
CA GLU A 89 12.07 -15.83 19.39
C GLU A 89 11.14 -14.69 18.95
N SER A 90 11.13 -14.41 17.66
CA SER A 90 10.31 -13.34 17.09
C SER A 90 9.59 -13.75 15.80
N ILE A 91 8.41 -13.16 15.58
CA ILE A 91 7.65 -13.22 14.33
C ILE A 91 7.68 -11.85 13.67
N LEU A 92 8.04 -11.79 12.39
CA LEU A 92 7.91 -10.59 11.57
C LEU A 92 6.55 -10.61 10.85
N VAL A 93 5.88 -9.45 10.77
CA VAL A 93 4.63 -9.27 10.03
C VAL A 93 4.88 -8.31 8.87
N ASP A 94 4.76 -8.79 7.63
CA ASP A 94 5.05 -8.10 6.37
C ASP A 94 6.49 -7.55 6.25
N THR A 95 6.93 -7.25 5.02
CA THR A 95 8.34 -6.90 4.73
C THR A 95 8.54 -5.57 4.01
N LEU A 96 7.53 -4.70 3.95
CA LEU A 96 7.60 -3.43 3.24
C LEU A 96 7.83 -3.61 1.72
N THR A 97 7.96 -2.48 1.01
CA THR A 97 7.97 -2.42 -0.46
C THR A 97 9.24 -2.84 -1.15
N ASP A 98 10.39 -2.72 -0.49
CA ASP A 98 11.65 -3.13 -1.09
C ASP A 98 12.67 -3.51 -0.02
N GLU A 99 13.72 -4.21 -0.46
CA GLU A 99 14.79 -4.68 0.43
C GLU A 99 15.59 -3.54 1.06
N ARG A 100 15.63 -2.33 0.45
CA ARG A 100 16.32 -1.19 1.07
C ARG A 100 15.56 -0.73 2.31
N LEU A 101 14.24 -0.56 2.21
CA LEU A 101 13.38 -0.22 3.35
C LEU A 101 13.36 -1.35 4.38
N THR A 102 13.30 -2.60 3.93
CA THR A 102 13.36 -3.78 4.83
C THR A 102 14.65 -3.79 5.64
N ASN A 103 15.80 -3.53 5.01
CA ASN A 103 17.08 -3.50 5.71
C ASN A 103 17.19 -2.34 6.72
N LEU A 104 16.59 -1.17 6.42
CA LEU A 104 16.48 -0.08 7.38
C LEU A 104 15.63 -0.49 8.59
N MET A 105 14.49 -1.13 8.35
CA MET A 105 13.65 -1.69 9.40
C MET A 105 14.39 -2.72 10.27
N LEU A 106 15.09 -3.67 9.65
CA LEU A 106 15.87 -4.67 10.37
C LEU A 106 17.01 -4.03 11.18
N SER A 107 17.60 -2.95 10.70
CA SER A 107 18.59 -2.16 11.46
C SER A 107 17.97 -1.54 12.72
N ASP A 108 16.79 -0.94 12.60
CA ASP A 108 16.09 -0.36 13.75
C ASP A 108 15.61 -1.43 14.74
N MET A 109 15.22 -2.60 14.25
CA MET A 109 14.83 -3.76 15.06
C MET A 109 16.03 -4.51 15.68
N LYS A 110 17.26 -4.22 15.26
CA LYS A 110 18.46 -4.96 15.68
C LYS A 110 18.60 -5.11 17.21
N PRO A 111 18.37 -4.08 18.06
CA PRO A 111 18.49 -4.21 19.52
C PRO A 111 17.53 -5.24 20.15
N ILE A 112 16.44 -5.55 19.45
CA ILE A 112 15.45 -6.56 19.82
C ILE A 112 15.85 -7.92 19.23
N LEU A 113 16.12 -7.95 17.92
CA LEU A 113 16.39 -9.19 17.18
C LEU A 113 17.71 -9.87 17.58
N ASP A 114 18.70 -9.11 18.06
CA ASP A 114 19.92 -9.68 18.65
C ASP A 114 19.62 -10.53 19.90
N LYS A 115 18.53 -10.23 20.61
CA LYS A 115 18.11 -10.95 21.83
C LYS A 115 17.07 -12.02 21.56
N ALA A 116 16.25 -11.80 20.53
CA ALA A 116 15.16 -12.69 20.12
C ALA A 116 15.10 -12.77 18.58
N PRO A 117 15.90 -13.66 17.95
CA PRO A 117 15.98 -13.75 16.50
C PRO A 117 14.64 -14.07 15.84
N LEU A 118 14.50 -13.67 14.56
CA LEU A 118 13.34 -14.03 13.76
C LEU A 118 13.26 -15.55 13.57
N LYS A 119 12.04 -16.07 13.61
CA LYS A 119 11.71 -17.48 13.38
C LYS A 119 10.71 -17.65 12.25
N THR A 120 9.72 -16.78 12.22
CA THR A 120 8.63 -16.85 11.24
C THR A 120 8.40 -15.49 10.64
N LEU A 121 8.19 -15.45 9.32
CA LEU A 121 7.60 -14.32 8.62
C LEU A 121 6.14 -14.65 8.34
N VAL A 122 5.25 -13.73 8.65
CA VAL A 122 3.82 -13.81 8.36
C VAL A 122 3.44 -12.68 7.41
N HIS A 123 2.62 -12.99 6.42
CA HIS A 123 2.05 -11.99 5.53
C HIS A 123 0.56 -11.79 5.77
N THR A 124 0.14 -10.53 5.86
CA THR A 124 -1.28 -10.15 5.92
C THR A 124 -1.97 -10.42 4.59
N HIS A 125 -1.27 -10.17 3.48
CA HIS A 125 -1.70 -10.45 2.12
C HIS A 125 -0.51 -10.41 1.14
N GLY A 126 -0.77 -10.59 -0.16
CA GLY A 126 0.27 -10.81 -1.18
C GLY A 126 0.63 -9.60 -2.05
N ASP A 127 0.21 -8.38 -1.71
CA ASP A 127 0.52 -7.20 -2.52
C ASP A 127 1.99 -6.77 -2.36
N ILE A 128 2.51 -6.06 -3.37
CA ILE A 128 3.95 -5.84 -3.56
C ILE A 128 4.62 -5.17 -2.37
N ASP A 129 3.90 -4.27 -1.72
CA ASP A 129 4.32 -3.48 -0.58
C ASP A 129 4.36 -4.27 0.74
N HIS A 130 3.93 -5.53 0.74
CA HIS A 130 3.96 -6.39 1.91
C HIS A 130 4.96 -7.54 1.77
N VAL A 131 5.42 -7.83 0.55
CA VAL A 131 6.18 -9.05 0.23
C VAL A 131 7.48 -8.84 -0.55
N TYR A 132 7.70 -7.68 -1.19
CA TYR A 132 8.92 -7.46 -1.97
C TYR A 132 10.19 -7.37 -1.12
N GLY A 133 10.06 -7.07 0.17
CA GLY A 133 11.17 -7.12 1.12
C GLY A 133 11.66 -8.52 1.50
N ASN A 134 10.95 -9.59 1.10
CA ASN A 134 11.22 -10.95 1.56
C ASN A 134 12.65 -11.43 1.30
N GLY A 135 13.30 -10.98 0.23
CA GLY A 135 14.69 -11.35 -0.06
C GLY A 135 15.68 -10.92 1.04
N ALA A 136 15.39 -9.84 1.76
CA ALA A 136 16.20 -9.38 2.89
C ALA A 136 15.99 -10.21 4.17
N VAL A 137 14.87 -10.93 4.27
CA VAL A 137 14.46 -11.67 5.47
C VAL A 137 14.60 -13.18 5.31
N ALA A 138 14.65 -13.70 4.08
CA ALA A 138 14.54 -15.13 3.81
C ALA A 138 15.59 -16.01 4.51
N ASN A 139 16.80 -15.48 4.74
CA ASN A 139 17.87 -16.20 5.48
C ASN A 139 17.77 -16.04 7.00
N LEU A 140 16.80 -15.30 7.51
CA LEU A 140 16.59 -15.00 8.93
C LEU A 140 15.41 -15.76 9.52
N VAL A 141 14.65 -16.52 8.72
CA VAL A 141 13.42 -17.20 9.16
C VAL A 141 13.44 -18.67 8.75
N ASP A 142 12.78 -19.50 9.55
CA ASP A 142 12.59 -20.92 9.29
C ASP A 142 11.35 -21.18 8.40
N SER A 143 10.40 -20.24 8.37
CA SER A 143 9.18 -20.36 7.55
C SER A 143 8.54 -19.01 7.21
N ILE A 144 7.81 -18.99 6.10
CA ILE A 144 6.96 -17.88 5.64
C ILE A 144 5.51 -18.39 5.61
N VAL A 145 4.59 -17.72 6.31
CA VAL A 145 3.18 -18.11 6.40
C VAL A 145 2.29 -17.04 5.74
N ILE A 146 1.41 -17.46 4.84
CA ILE A 146 0.46 -16.59 4.14
C ILE A 146 -0.85 -17.34 3.89
N SER A 147 -1.97 -16.64 3.75
CA SER A 147 -3.23 -17.29 3.37
C SER A 147 -3.10 -18.00 2.02
N LYS A 148 -3.76 -19.15 1.85
CA LYS A 148 -3.73 -19.92 0.60
C LYS A 148 -4.29 -19.13 -0.58
N SER A 149 -5.26 -18.25 -0.35
CA SER A 149 -5.79 -17.36 -1.40
C SER A 149 -4.90 -16.16 -1.70
N GLY A 150 -4.03 -15.74 -0.76
CA GLY A 150 -3.03 -14.70 -0.96
C GLY A 150 -1.74 -15.18 -1.64
N ALA A 151 -1.37 -16.44 -1.42
CA ALA A 151 -0.13 -17.03 -1.94
C ALA A 151 0.06 -16.87 -3.45
N PRO A 152 -0.96 -17.05 -4.33
CA PRO A 152 -0.78 -16.88 -5.78
C PRO A 152 -0.38 -15.46 -6.17
N THR A 153 -0.83 -14.44 -5.43
CA THR A 153 -0.43 -13.05 -5.71
C THR A 153 1.07 -12.89 -5.52
N MET A 154 1.60 -13.39 -4.40
CA MET A 154 3.02 -13.36 -4.06
C MET A 154 3.90 -14.27 -4.95
N LEU A 155 3.37 -15.42 -5.39
CA LEU A 155 4.14 -16.44 -6.11
C LEU A 155 4.19 -16.24 -7.63
N GLU A 156 3.07 -15.85 -8.23
CA GLU A 156 2.87 -15.96 -9.67
C GLU A 156 2.52 -14.62 -10.34
N LYS A 157 1.89 -13.71 -9.59
CA LYS A 157 1.27 -12.51 -10.17
C LYS A 157 2.02 -11.23 -9.85
N LEU A 158 3.08 -11.30 -9.06
CA LEU A 158 3.94 -10.15 -8.80
C LEU A 158 4.55 -9.66 -10.12
N PRO A 159 4.49 -8.35 -10.41
CA PRO A 159 5.28 -7.77 -11.48
C PRO A 159 6.76 -8.13 -11.32
N ASN A 160 7.47 -8.38 -12.41
CA ASN A 160 8.93 -8.52 -12.33
C ASN A 160 9.52 -7.19 -11.86
N PRO A 161 10.23 -7.15 -10.72
CA PRO A 161 10.62 -5.89 -10.10
C PRO A 161 11.65 -5.11 -10.94
N LYS A 162 12.49 -5.79 -11.71
CA LYS A 162 13.44 -5.15 -12.65
C LYS A 162 12.72 -4.55 -13.86
N LEU A 163 11.75 -5.26 -14.43
CA LEU A 163 10.91 -4.72 -15.50
C LEU A 163 10.08 -3.53 -15.01
N TYR A 164 9.50 -3.65 -13.81
CA TYR A 164 8.75 -2.58 -13.17
C TYR A 164 9.63 -1.34 -12.93
N SER A 165 10.84 -1.53 -12.40
CA SER A 165 11.83 -0.46 -12.25
C SER A 165 12.18 0.20 -13.59
N PHE A 166 12.36 -0.57 -14.66
CA PHE A 166 12.65 -0.03 -15.98
C PHE A 166 11.50 0.83 -16.53
N VAL A 167 10.26 0.33 -16.47
CA VAL A 167 9.06 1.04 -16.96
C VAL A 167 8.82 2.33 -16.17
N THR A 168 8.92 2.27 -14.83
CA THR A 168 8.76 3.45 -13.97
C THR A 168 9.85 4.47 -14.20
N SER A 169 11.11 4.04 -14.37
CA SER A 169 12.22 4.93 -14.70
C SER A 169 11.97 5.66 -16.02
N LEU A 170 11.59 4.95 -17.08
CA LEU A 170 11.31 5.57 -18.38
C LEU A 170 10.16 6.59 -18.29
N ALA A 171 9.07 6.22 -17.61
CA ALA A 171 7.93 7.10 -17.37
C ALA A 171 8.31 8.37 -16.60
N GLN A 172 9.18 8.24 -15.59
CA GLN A 172 9.69 9.36 -14.82
C GLN A 172 10.53 10.30 -15.67
N HIS A 173 11.41 9.78 -16.55
CA HIS A 173 12.19 10.61 -17.47
C HIS A 173 11.29 11.44 -18.39
N ILE A 174 10.18 10.87 -18.86
CA ILE A 174 9.20 11.61 -19.67
C ILE A 174 8.51 12.68 -18.81
N TRP A 175 8.18 12.37 -17.56
CA TRP A 175 7.60 13.34 -16.63
C TRP A 175 8.55 14.52 -16.34
N TYR A 176 9.87 14.28 -16.19
CA TYR A 176 10.87 15.34 -16.01
C TYR A 176 10.88 16.39 -17.12
N LEU A 177 10.48 16.04 -18.34
CA LEU A 177 10.41 16.99 -19.46
C LEU A 177 9.24 17.99 -19.33
N VAL A 178 8.23 17.65 -18.52
CA VAL A 178 6.98 18.43 -18.40
C VAL A 178 6.73 18.95 -16.99
N GLY A 179 7.41 18.40 -15.99
CA GLY A 179 7.31 18.76 -14.58
C GLY A 179 7.99 20.08 -14.21
N ASN A 180 7.65 20.59 -13.03
CA ASN A 180 8.24 21.79 -12.44
C ASN A 180 9.63 21.50 -11.82
N VAL A 181 10.23 22.50 -11.16
CA VAL A 181 11.57 22.42 -10.54
C VAL A 181 11.69 21.27 -9.53
N ASN A 182 10.61 20.94 -8.80
CA ASN A 182 10.59 19.83 -7.84
C ASN A 182 10.08 18.53 -8.46
N ASN A 183 9.71 18.55 -9.75
CA ASN A 183 9.16 17.46 -10.56
C ASN A 183 7.94 16.73 -9.99
N ILE A 184 7.20 17.35 -9.06
CA ILE A 184 6.01 16.78 -8.44
C ILE A 184 4.73 17.15 -9.21
N THR A 185 4.71 18.36 -9.78
CA THR A 185 3.57 18.89 -10.55
C THR A 185 4.02 19.33 -11.92
N LEU A 186 3.08 19.53 -12.84
CA LEU A 186 3.37 20.13 -14.15
C LEU A 186 3.99 21.53 -14.03
N SER A 187 4.90 21.86 -14.96
CA SER A 187 5.48 23.21 -15.07
C SER A 187 4.43 24.22 -15.57
N PRO A 188 4.48 25.49 -15.12
CA PRO A 188 3.50 26.50 -15.55
C PRO A 188 3.42 26.69 -17.07
N GLY A 189 4.57 26.69 -17.76
CA GLY A 189 4.60 26.82 -19.23
C GLY A 189 3.97 25.63 -19.95
N PHE A 190 4.15 24.42 -19.42
CA PHE A 190 3.50 23.23 -19.98
C PHE A 190 1.99 23.20 -19.67
N VAL A 191 1.57 23.67 -18.49
CA VAL A 191 0.14 23.85 -18.16
C VAL A 191 -0.54 24.82 -19.11
N GLN A 192 0.09 25.96 -19.41
CA GLN A 192 -0.43 26.91 -20.39
C GLN A 192 -0.56 26.27 -21.79
N THR A 193 0.45 25.52 -22.20
CA THR A 193 0.45 24.77 -23.46
C THR A 193 -0.70 23.76 -23.50
N LEU A 194 -0.86 22.93 -22.46
CA LEU A 194 -1.96 21.96 -22.40
C LEU A 194 -3.34 22.61 -22.37
N ASN A 195 -3.47 23.78 -21.73
CA ASN A 195 -4.73 24.50 -21.68
C ASN A 195 -5.09 25.19 -23.00
N SER A 196 -4.13 25.46 -23.89
CA SER A 196 -4.40 26.02 -25.23
C SER A 196 -4.80 24.96 -26.28
N LEU A 197 -4.59 23.67 -25.99
CA LEU A 197 -4.95 22.59 -26.90
C LEU A 197 -6.47 22.37 -26.97
N ASN A 198 -6.95 21.99 -28.15
CA ASN A 198 -8.32 21.52 -28.35
C ASN A 198 -8.58 20.26 -27.49
N PRO A 199 -9.78 20.11 -26.88
CA PRO A 199 -10.15 18.92 -26.10
C PRO A 199 -9.87 17.57 -26.78
N ARG A 200 -10.03 17.45 -28.10
CA ARG A 200 -9.75 16.21 -28.86
C ARG A 200 -8.29 15.76 -28.79
N VAL A 201 -7.37 16.69 -28.59
CA VAL A 201 -5.93 16.43 -28.43
C VAL A 201 -5.55 16.40 -26.96
N LYS A 202 -6.13 17.31 -26.16
CA LYS A 202 -5.84 17.46 -24.74
C LYS A 202 -6.20 16.20 -23.93
N GLU A 203 -7.41 15.65 -24.10
CA GLU A 203 -7.88 14.55 -23.24
C GLU A 203 -7.03 13.28 -23.38
N PRO A 204 -6.66 12.81 -24.60
CA PRO A 204 -5.73 11.69 -24.74
C PRO A 204 -4.35 11.98 -24.12
N LEU A 205 -3.83 13.19 -24.28
CA LEU A 205 -2.55 13.58 -23.67
C LEU A 205 -2.62 13.57 -22.15
N VAL A 206 -3.70 14.06 -21.55
CA VAL A 206 -3.92 14.02 -20.10
C VAL A 206 -3.99 12.58 -19.58
N ALA A 207 -4.59 11.66 -20.33
CA ALA A 207 -4.61 10.24 -19.96
C ALA A 207 -3.19 9.63 -19.97
N ILE A 208 -2.39 9.93 -20.99
CA ILE A 208 -0.98 9.48 -21.08
C ILE A 208 -0.15 10.08 -19.94
N LEU A 209 -0.26 11.38 -19.72
CA LEU A 209 0.39 12.08 -18.61
C LEU A 209 -0.06 11.53 -17.27
N GLY A 210 -1.32 11.10 -17.15
CA GLY A 210 -1.85 10.45 -15.96
C GLY A 210 -1.11 9.17 -15.61
N PHE A 211 -0.79 8.35 -16.59
CA PHE A 211 0.05 7.17 -16.38
C PHE A 211 1.45 7.56 -15.86
N PHE A 212 2.10 8.54 -16.49
CA PHE A 212 3.42 9.01 -16.02
C PHE A 212 3.35 9.62 -14.62
N ARG A 213 2.31 10.41 -14.34
CA ARG A 213 2.06 10.98 -13.02
C ARG A 213 1.91 9.91 -11.94
N ALA A 214 1.22 8.81 -12.25
CA ALA A 214 1.05 7.68 -11.34
C ALA A 214 2.39 6.98 -11.04
N THR A 215 3.33 6.95 -11.99
CA THR A 215 4.66 6.35 -11.74
C THR A 215 5.51 7.10 -10.71
N LEU A 216 5.17 8.36 -10.41
CA LEU A 216 5.85 9.13 -9.36
C LEU A 216 5.54 8.62 -7.96
N TRP A 217 4.36 8.01 -7.74
CA TRP A 217 4.03 7.39 -6.45
C TRP A 217 5.03 6.29 -6.08
N PHE A 218 5.62 5.66 -7.09
CA PHE A 218 6.54 4.54 -6.95
C PHE A 218 8.02 4.97 -7.04
N GLN A 219 8.29 6.24 -7.31
CA GLN A 219 9.65 6.79 -7.45
C GLN A 219 10.56 6.62 -6.22
N PRO A 220 10.05 6.68 -4.97
CA PRO A 220 10.90 6.51 -3.78
C PRO A 220 11.48 5.11 -3.59
N PHE A 221 10.98 4.09 -4.29
CA PHE A 221 11.27 2.68 -4.01
C PHE A 221 12.33 2.10 -4.94
N ALA A 222 13.19 1.26 -4.36
CA ALA A 222 14.33 0.63 -5.01
C ALA A 222 13.95 -0.72 -5.65
N PHE A 223 12.94 -0.77 -6.52
CA PHE A 223 12.49 -2.01 -7.16
C PHE A 223 13.60 -2.77 -7.91
N SER A 224 14.59 -2.07 -8.48
CA SER A 224 15.74 -2.71 -9.13
C SER A 224 16.61 -3.54 -8.18
N LYS A 225 16.48 -3.32 -6.86
CA LYS A 225 17.20 -4.03 -5.80
C LYS A 225 16.43 -5.20 -5.20
N VAL A 226 15.15 -5.35 -5.53
CA VAL A 226 14.36 -6.49 -5.08
C VAL A 226 14.90 -7.76 -5.71
N THR A 227 15.37 -8.68 -4.87
CA THR A 227 15.92 -9.99 -5.24
C THR A 227 14.94 -11.13 -4.99
N TRP A 228 13.83 -10.85 -4.27
CA TRP A 228 12.77 -11.81 -4.04
C TRP A 228 12.36 -12.51 -5.35
N ASN A 229 12.42 -13.85 -5.32
CA ASN A 229 11.76 -14.67 -6.30
C ASN A 229 11.09 -15.85 -5.60
N ALA A 230 9.85 -16.12 -6.00
CA ALA A 230 8.99 -17.12 -5.43
C ALA A 230 9.58 -18.54 -5.47
N GLN A 231 10.34 -18.86 -6.53
CA GLN A 231 10.89 -20.20 -6.75
C GLN A 231 12.03 -20.54 -5.78
N THR A 232 12.88 -19.56 -5.44
CA THR A 232 14.03 -19.76 -4.54
C THR A 232 13.57 -20.05 -3.12
N TRP A 233 12.48 -19.43 -2.68
CA TRP A 233 12.04 -19.48 -1.28
C TRP A 233 10.77 -20.31 -1.06
N ALA A 234 10.28 -21.01 -2.09
CA ALA A 234 9.11 -21.87 -2.02
C ALA A 234 9.20 -22.91 -0.89
N HIS A 235 10.42 -23.37 -0.55
CA HIS A 235 10.65 -24.33 0.51
C HIS A 235 10.38 -23.79 1.93
N LEU A 236 10.41 -22.47 2.13
CA LEU A 236 10.06 -21.81 3.40
C LEU A 236 8.54 -21.65 3.54
N MET A 237 7.80 -21.74 2.43
CA MET A 237 6.42 -21.31 2.40
C MET A 237 5.45 -22.35 2.95
N ARG A 238 4.57 -21.86 3.82
CA ARG A 238 3.39 -22.55 4.32
C ARG A 238 2.16 -21.70 4.04
N THR A 239 1.05 -22.37 3.75
CA THR A 239 -0.24 -21.69 3.56
C THR A 239 -1.27 -22.16 4.56
N PHE A 240 -2.24 -21.29 4.86
CA PHE A 240 -3.37 -21.62 5.72
C PHE A 240 -4.71 -21.20 5.10
N GLU A 241 -5.81 -21.78 5.60
CA GLU A 241 -7.18 -21.44 5.23
C GLU A 241 -8.01 -21.21 6.50
N GLY A 242 -8.82 -20.16 6.53
CA GLY A 242 -9.67 -19.82 7.68
C GLY A 242 -8.87 -19.23 8.85
N SER A 243 -8.20 -20.05 9.64
CA SER A 243 -7.38 -19.60 10.76
C SER A 243 -6.18 -20.52 11.00
N GLU A 244 -5.07 -19.96 11.46
CA GLU A 244 -3.85 -20.69 11.85
C GLU A 244 -3.33 -20.15 13.18
N GLN A 245 -2.70 -21.00 13.99
CA GLN A 245 -1.93 -20.56 15.16
C GLN A 245 -0.44 -20.74 14.87
N VAL A 246 0.31 -19.66 14.94
CA VAL A 246 1.77 -19.67 14.85
C VAL A 246 2.33 -19.69 16.26
N GLN A 247 3.07 -20.75 16.59
CA GLN A 247 3.71 -20.91 17.89
C GLN A 247 4.88 -19.94 18.03
N LEU A 248 4.99 -19.29 19.20
CA LEU A 248 6.12 -18.44 19.56
C LEU A 248 6.50 -18.70 21.02
N GLY A 249 7.46 -19.59 21.26
CA GLY A 249 7.67 -20.17 22.60
C GLY A 249 6.45 -20.96 23.07
N ASP A 250 5.97 -20.68 24.27
CA ASP A 250 4.74 -21.28 24.85
C ASP A 250 3.47 -20.45 24.53
N GLU A 251 3.60 -19.32 23.82
CA GLU A 251 2.49 -18.46 23.43
C GLU A 251 2.12 -18.69 21.96
N THR A 252 0.92 -18.25 21.57
CA THR A 252 0.45 -18.33 20.18
C THR A 252 0.07 -16.97 19.62
N VAL A 253 0.35 -16.80 18.33
CA VAL A 253 -0.14 -15.69 17.51
C VAL A 253 -1.15 -16.25 16.52
N GLU A 254 -2.33 -15.65 16.43
CA GLU A 254 -3.41 -16.15 15.59
C GLU A 254 -3.41 -15.44 14.23
N LEU A 255 -3.45 -16.20 13.15
CA LEU A 255 -3.69 -15.68 11.80
C LEU A 255 -5.15 -15.94 11.46
N LEU A 256 -5.90 -14.89 11.16
CA LEU A 256 -7.34 -14.98 10.91
C LEU A 256 -7.62 -14.45 9.52
N GLN A 257 -8.05 -15.33 8.61
CA GLN A 257 -8.42 -14.97 7.25
C GLN A 257 -9.76 -14.24 7.28
N THR A 258 -9.82 -13.12 6.56
CA THR A 258 -11.04 -12.32 6.42
C THR A 258 -11.71 -12.59 5.07
N LYS A 259 -12.84 -11.94 4.82
CA LYS A 259 -13.43 -11.98 3.48
C LYS A 259 -12.52 -11.24 2.49
N PRO A 260 -12.40 -11.72 1.25
CA PRO A 260 -11.69 -10.99 0.20
C PRO A 260 -12.23 -9.56 0.06
N SER A 261 -11.43 -8.56 0.45
CA SER A 261 -11.86 -7.17 0.59
C SER A 261 -10.91 -6.25 -0.16
N HIS A 262 -9.75 -5.94 0.43
CA HIS A 262 -8.68 -5.26 -0.29
C HIS A 262 -8.08 -6.18 -1.36
N SER A 263 -7.74 -7.42 -1.00
CA SER A 263 -7.17 -8.44 -1.87
C SER A 263 -7.95 -9.77 -1.77
N TYR A 264 -7.53 -10.78 -2.54
CA TYR A 264 -8.07 -12.16 -2.42
C TYR A 264 -7.68 -12.83 -1.09
N GLY A 265 -6.58 -12.38 -0.49
CA GLY A 265 -5.83 -13.10 0.54
C GLY A 265 -5.88 -12.47 1.92
N ASP A 266 -6.73 -11.45 2.12
CA ASP A 266 -6.69 -10.62 3.33
C ASP A 266 -6.80 -11.44 4.60
N ALA A 267 -5.80 -11.31 5.47
CA ALA A 267 -5.75 -11.91 6.78
C ALA A 267 -5.20 -10.90 7.80
N VAL A 268 -5.54 -11.12 9.06
CA VAL A 268 -5.07 -10.32 10.19
C VAL A 268 -4.23 -11.16 11.13
N VAL A 269 -3.27 -10.52 11.81
CA VAL A 269 -2.41 -11.16 12.81
C VAL A 269 -2.81 -10.67 14.19
N LEU A 270 -3.45 -11.53 14.97
CA LEU A 270 -3.97 -11.23 16.30
C LEU A 270 -3.00 -11.71 17.39
N VAL A 271 -2.54 -10.77 18.22
CA VAL A 271 -1.75 -11.03 19.43
C VAL A 271 -2.68 -10.83 20.63
N ARG A 272 -3.41 -11.89 20.99
CA ARG A 272 -4.51 -11.81 21.96
C ARG A 272 -4.05 -11.36 23.34
N SER A 273 -2.93 -11.87 23.85
CA SER A 273 -2.38 -11.50 25.16
C SER A 273 -1.98 -10.02 25.23
N ALA A 274 -1.51 -9.45 24.12
CA ALA A 274 -1.15 -8.03 24.02
C ALA A 274 -2.35 -7.14 23.60
N ARG A 275 -3.50 -7.73 23.26
CA ARG A 275 -4.69 -7.01 22.77
C ARG A 275 -4.37 -6.13 21.55
N VAL A 276 -3.56 -6.65 20.62
CA VAL A 276 -3.16 -5.97 19.37
C VAL A 276 -3.53 -6.81 18.15
N VAL A 277 -3.91 -6.15 17.06
CA VAL A 277 -4.09 -6.78 15.74
C VAL A 277 -3.36 -6.03 14.64
N PHE A 278 -2.62 -6.74 13.79
CA PHE A 278 -2.13 -6.23 12.50
C PHE A 278 -3.19 -6.49 11.45
N THR A 279 -3.63 -5.47 10.73
CA THR A 279 -4.81 -5.59 9.85
C THR A 279 -4.48 -5.67 8.37
N GLY A 280 -3.22 -5.47 7.99
CA GLY A 280 -2.85 -5.19 6.61
C GLY A 280 -3.72 -4.08 6.01
N ASP A 281 -4.00 -4.18 4.72
CA ASP A 281 -4.72 -3.17 3.95
C ASP A 281 -6.25 -3.19 4.13
N LEU A 282 -6.75 -3.87 5.17
CA LEU A 282 -8.12 -3.67 5.65
C LEU A 282 -8.30 -2.31 6.33
N LEU A 283 -7.21 -1.72 6.84
CA LEU A 283 -7.19 -0.35 7.36
C LEU A 283 -6.06 0.44 6.72
N LEU A 284 -6.41 1.58 6.12
CA LEU A 284 -5.45 2.58 5.67
C LEU A 284 -5.70 3.92 6.37
N GLY A 285 -4.68 4.45 7.04
CA GLY A 285 -4.65 5.73 7.72
C GLY A 285 -3.78 6.74 7.00
N GLY A 286 -4.27 7.99 6.89
CA GLY A 286 -3.56 9.08 6.19
C GLY A 286 -3.83 9.14 4.68
N SER A 287 -4.36 8.07 4.10
CA SER A 287 -4.82 8.01 2.71
C SER A 287 -6.24 7.48 2.63
N SER A 288 -6.90 7.74 1.50
CA SER A 288 -8.19 7.12 1.21
C SER A 288 -7.99 5.62 1.00
N PRO A 289 -8.82 4.75 1.61
CA PRO A 289 -8.73 3.31 1.42
C PRO A 289 -8.90 2.93 -0.06
N ILE A 290 -8.25 1.83 -0.46
CA ILE A 290 -8.40 1.24 -1.79
C ILE A 290 -8.81 -0.23 -1.69
N MET A 291 -9.72 -0.66 -2.57
CA MET A 291 -10.03 -2.07 -2.75
C MET A 291 -9.69 -2.54 -4.17
N TRP A 292 -8.99 -3.67 -4.26
CA TRP A 292 -8.70 -4.36 -5.52
C TRP A 292 -9.52 -5.64 -5.70
N HIS A 293 -10.28 -6.04 -4.67
CA HIS A 293 -11.17 -7.19 -4.73
C HIS A 293 -12.63 -6.77 -4.55
N GLY A 294 -13.03 -6.33 -3.37
CA GLY A 294 -14.43 -6.05 -3.04
C GLY A 294 -15.31 -7.32 -3.02
N PRO A 295 -16.64 -7.18 -3.10
CA PRO A 295 -17.39 -5.92 -3.06
C PRO A 295 -17.20 -5.17 -1.75
N VAL A 296 -17.66 -3.93 -1.68
CA VAL A 296 -17.64 -3.10 -0.47
C VAL A 296 -18.29 -3.82 0.72
N GLN A 297 -19.30 -4.65 0.46
CA GLN A 297 -19.94 -5.46 1.50
C GLN A 297 -18.93 -6.37 2.25
N ASN A 298 -17.97 -6.99 1.55
CA ASN A 298 -16.94 -7.78 2.20
C ASN A 298 -16.04 -6.92 3.09
N MET A 299 -15.70 -5.72 2.62
CA MET A 299 -14.90 -4.77 3.41
C MET A 299 -15.65 -4.34 4.69
N LEU A 300 -16.94 -4.02 4.59
CA LEU A 300 -17.76 -3.67 5.75
C LEU A 300 -17.79 -4.81 6.79
N GLU A 301 -17.96 -6.05 6.34
CA GLU A 301 -17.96 -7.21 7.23
C GLU A 301 -16.57 -7.49 7.84
N SER A 302 -15.49 -7.25 7.10
CA SER A 302 -14.12 -7.34 7.63
C SER A 302 -13.86 -6.27 8.70
N LEU A 303 -14.38 -5.05 8.52
CA LEU A 303 -14.29 -3.99 9.53
C LEU A 303 -15.16 -4.28 10.76
N ASP A 304 -16.35 -4.85 10.58
CA ASP A 304 -17.21 -5.30 11.68
C ASP A 304 -16.55 -6.45 12.46
N PHE A 305 -15.88 -7.37 11.77
CA PHE A 305 -15.05 -8.41 12.39
C PHE A 305 -13.91 -7.80 13.22
N LEU A 306 -13.17 -6.81 12.70
CA LEU A 306 -12.11 -6.12 13.43
C LEU A 306 -12.64 -5.43 14.71
N LEU A 307 -13.83 -4.83 14.67
CA LEU A 307 -14.48 -4.21 15.83
C LEU A 307 -14.93 -5.22 16.89
N ALA A 308 -15.15 -6.49 16.51
CA ALA A 308 -15.53 -7.55 17.43
C ALA A 308 -14.33 -8.23 18.12
N LEU A 309 -13.10 -7.98 17.65
CA LEU A 309 -11.89 -8.52 18.27
C LEU A 309 -11.66 -7.88 19.65
N PRO A 310 -11.18 -8.64 20.65
CA PRO A 310 -10.91 -8.12 21.99
C PRO A 310 -9.55 -7.40 22.05
N VAL A 311 -9.39 -6.36 21.25
CA VAL A 311 -8.14 -5.60 21.08
C VAL A 311 -8.30 -4.14 21.46
N ASP A 312 -7.21 -3.50 21.86
CA ASP A 312 -7.16 -2.06 22.12
C ASP A 312 -6.47 -1.31 20.97
N TYR A 313 -5.54 -1.96 20.27
CA TYR A 313 -4.70 -1.35 19.23
C TYR A 313 -4.79 -2.09 17.89
N TYR A 314 -4.91 -1.30 16.83
CA TYR A 314 -4.96 -1.74 15.44
C TYR A 314 -3.74 -1.19 14.72
N ILE A 315 -2.86 -2.07 14.24
CA ILE A 315 -1.70 -1.71 13.42
C ILE A 315 -2.11 -1.87 11.95
N PRO A 316 -2.36 -0.77 11.21
CA PRO A 316 -2.82 -0.83 9.84
C PRO A 316 -1.69 -1.21 8.88
N GLY A 317 -2.05 -1.63 7.68
CA GLY A 317 -1.14 -1.75 6.55
C GLY A 317 -0.53 -0.40 6.18
N HIS A 318 -1.25 0.72 6.38
CA HIS A 318 -0.74 2.07 6.14
C HIS A 318 -1.20 3.05 7.22
N GLY A 319 -0.33 3.95 7.68
CA GLY A 319 -0.66 5.01 8.63
C GLY A 319 -0.31 4.69 10.10
N PRO A 320 -0.75 5.51 11.08
CA PRO A 320 -0.40 5.30 12.49
C PRO A 320 -1.15 4.12 13.13
N VAL A 321 -0.75 3.76 14.35
CA VAL A 321 -1.53 2.82 15.18
C VAL A 321 -2.83 3.48 15.63
N PHE A 322 -3.94 2.75 15.52
CA PHE A 322 -5.29 3.26 15.80
C PHE A 322 -6.00 2.51 16.92
N LYS A 323 -7.08 3.12 17.42
CA LYS A 323 -8.11 2.45 18.23
C LYS A 323 -9.33 2.14 17.36
N ALA A 324 -10.35 1.56 17.99
CA ALA A 324 -11.59 1.16 17.31
C ALA A 324 -12.37 2.31 16.67
N ASP A 325 -12.15 3.56 17.09
CA ASP A 325 -12.76 4.76 16.53
C ASP A 325 -12.38 4.99 15.06
N PHE A 326 -11.12 4.80 14.68
CA PHE A 326 -10.70 4.89 13.28
C PHE A 326 -11.32 3.78 12.42
N VAL A 327 -11.46 2.56 12.97
CA VAL A 327 -12.14 1.46 12.28
C VAL A 327 -13.59 1.84 11.94
N ARG A 328 -14.29 2.49 12.89
CA ARG A 328 -15.65 3.03 12.65
C ARG A 328 -15.66 4.14 11.60
N LEU A 329 -14.70 5.07 11.67
CA LEU A 329 -14.58 6.15 10.69
C LEU A 329 -14.34 5.61 9.27
N GLN A 330 -13.49 4.60 9.12
CA GLN A 330 -13.24 3.96 7.83
C GLN A 330 -14.45 3.17 7.34
N ARG A 331 -15.19 2.51 8.24
CA ARG A 331 -16.47 1.87 7.90
C ARG A 331 -17.46 2.88 7.33
N GLU A 332 -17.56 4.09 7.89
CA GLU A 332 -18.42 5.15 7.37
C GLU A 332 -18.02 5.59 5.95
N TYR A 333 -16.72 5.58 5.62
CA TYR A 333 -16.25 5.82 4.25
C TYR A 333 -16.78 4.75 3.29
N TRP A 334 -16.68 3.48 3.67
CA TRP A 334 -17.17 2.39 2.84
C TRP A 334 -18.70 2.36 2.70
N VAL A 335 -19.45 2.73 3.74
CA VAL A 335 -20.91 2.95 3.62
C VAL A 335 -21.23 4.01 2.59
N TYR A 336 -20.46 5.11 2.57
CA TYR A 336 -20.62 6.15 1.55
C TYR A 336 -20.32 5.64 0.13
N VAL A 337 -19.25 4.86 -0.06
CA VAL A 337 -18.91 4.24 -1.35
C VAL A 337 -20.05 3.33 -1.82
N GLN A 338 -20.54 2.43 -0.95
CA GLN A 338 -21.60 1.48 -1.26
C GLN A 338 -22.90 2.20 -1.66
N ALA A 339 -23.33 3.18 -0.86
CA ALA A 339 -24.54 3.96 -1.14
C ALA A 339 -24.43 4.75 -2.45
N THR A 340 -23.26 5.32 -2.72
CA THR A 340 -23.04 6.08 -3.97
C THR A 340 -23.06 5.16 -5.19
N ALA A 341 -22.39 4.00 -5.11
CA ALA A 341 -22.39 3.02 -6.19
C ALA A 341 -23.81 2.49 -6.49
N ALA A 342 -24.58 2.15 -5.46
CA ALA A 342 -25.99 1.75 -5.61
C ALA A 342 -26.80 2.83 -6.33
N LYS A 343 -26.63 4.10 -5.93
CA LYS A 343 -27.33 5.21 -6.58
C LYS A 343 -26.92 5.39 -8.04
N CYS A 344 -25.64 5.21 -8.36
CA CYS A 344 -25.18 5.27 -9.75
C CYS A 344 -25.77 4.16 -10.63
N LEU A 345 -25.99 2.96 -10.08
CA LEU A 345 -26.66 1.88 -10.81
C LEU A 345 -28.11 2.23 -11.13
N GLU A 346 -28.85 2.77 -10.16
CA GLU A 346 -30.22 3.27 -10.39
C GLU A 346 -30.27 4.34 -11.48
N ASP A 347 -29.31 5.27 -11.43
CA ASP A 347 -29.20 6.39 -12.35
C ASP A 347 -28.55 5.99 -13.69
N SER A 348 -28.14 4.72 -13.87
CA SER A 348 -27.42 4.19 -15.04
C SER A 348 -26.15 4.97 -15.41
N LEU A 349 -25.41 5.46 -14.42
CA LEU A 349 -24.12 6.11 -14.62
C LEU A 349 -23.03 5.07 -14.93
N ASP A 350 -22.15 5.38 -15.88
CA ASP A 350 -20.91 4.62 -16.04
C ASP A 350 -19.96 4.81 -14.85
N SER A 351 -18.96 3.94 -14.75
CA SER A 351 -18.02 3.94 -13.61
C SER A 351 -17.19 5.21 -13.48
N ASP A 352 -16.89 5.90 -14.59
CA ASP A 352 -16.03 7.08 -14.57
C ASP A 352 -16.84 8.29 -14.10
N ALA A 353 -18.05 8.45 -14.63
CA ALA A 353 -19.01 9.45 -14.16
C ALA A 353 -19.38 9.22 -12.69
N CYS A 354 -19.64 7.97 -12.29
CA CYS A 354 -19.94 7.62 -10.90
C CYS A 354 -18.75 7.88 -9.97
N GLY A 355 -17.53 7.51 -10.38
CA GLY A 355 -16.32 7.76 -9.60
C GLY A 355 -16.10 9.25 -9.32
N LEU A 356 -16.31 10.10 -10.33
CA LEU A 356 -16.24 11.56 -10.18
C LEU A 356 -17.37 12.09 -9.29
N LYS A 357 -18.60 11.57 -9.43
CA LYS A 357 -19.74 11.91 -8.54
C LYS A 357 -19.40 11.59 -7.09
N ALA A 358 -18.87 10.39 -6.82
CA ALA A 358 -18.46 9.95 -5.49
C ALA A 358 -17.31 10.79 -4.92
N LEU A 359 -16.35 11.16 -5.74
CA LEU A 359 -15.22 11.98 -5.30
C LEU A 359 -15.61 13.43 -5.00
N ASN A 360 -16.47 14.03 -5.84
CA ASN A 360 -16.95 15.39 -5.64
C ASN A 360 -17.98 15.49 -4.49
N GLY A 361 -18.75 14.42 -4.25
CA GLY A 361 -19.71 14.31 -3.16
C GLY A 361 -19.10 13.83 -1.83
N LEU A 362 -17.78 13.62 -1.78
CA LEU A 362 -17.11 13.04 -0.62
C LEU A 362 -17.47 13.85 0.65
N PRO A 363 -17.89 13.20 1.76
CA PRO A 363 -18.21 13.90 2.99
C PRO A 363 -17.03 14.72 3.54
N PRO A 364 -17.26 15.92 4.12
CA PRO A 364 -16.20 16.83 4.57
C PRO A 364 -15.14 16.20 5.49
N LYS A 365 -15.56 15.29 6.38
CA LYS A 365 -14.66 14.56 7.30
C LYS A 365 -13.58 13.72 6.61
N PHE A 366 -13.75 13.40 5.32
CA PHE A 366 -12.76 12.66 4.53
C PHE A 366 -11.97 13.56 3.58
N HIS A 367 -12.21 14.88 3.56
CA HIS A 367 -11.52 15.79 2.62
C HIS A 367 -10.02 15.91 2.88
N ALA A 368 -9.61 15.73 4.14
CA ALA A 368 -8.21 15.78 4.55
C ALA A 368 -7.42 14.53 4.16
N TRP A 369 -8.10 13.40 3.87
CA TRP A 369 -7.41 12.15 3.53
C TRP A 369 -6.61 12.31 2.23
N GLY A 370 -5.41 11.75 2.19
CA GLY A 370 -4.60 11.66 0.99
C GLY A 370 -5.23 10.76 -0.08
N ASP A 371 -4.64 10.73 -1.27
CA ASP A 371 -4.95 9.79 -2.35
C ASP A 371 -6.44 9.62 -2.68
N ARG A 372 -7.23 10.70 -2.61
CA ARG A 372 -8.70 10.67 -2.79
C ARG A 372 -9.09 10.16 -4.18
N GLU A 373 -8.20 10.25 -5.16
CA GLU A 373 -8.41 9.67 -6.48
C GLU A 373 -8.62 8.14 -6.44
N ARG A 374 -8.25 7.44 -5.36
CA ARG A 374 -8.57 6.02 -5.12
C ARG A 374 -10.08 5.73 -5.16
N MET A 375 -10.92 6.75 -4.89
CA MET A 375 -12.37 6.67 -5.05
C MET A 375 -12.79 6.21 -6.46
N LEU A 376 -12.06 6.62 -7.51
CA LEU A 376 -12.34 6.20 -8.89
C LEU A 376 -12.23 4.69 -9.03
N THR A 377 -11.20 4.10 -8.44
CA THR A 377 -10.97 2.65 -8.44
C THR A 377 -12.00 1.93 -7.58
N ASN A 378 -12.31 2.45 -6.38
CA ASN A 378 -13.27 1.82 -5.48
C ASN A 378 -14.66 1.72 -6.11
N ILE A 379 -15.16 2.80 -6.70
CA ILE A 379 -16.45 2.79 -7.41
C ILE A 379 -16.39 1.84 -8.61
N TRP A 380 -15.30 1.87 -9.38
CA TRP A 380 -15.16 0.97 -10.51
C TRP A 380 -15.18 -0.51 -10.09
N VAL A 381 -14.46 -0.89 -9.03
CA VAL A 381 -14.48 -2.25 -8.50
C VAL A 381 -15.88 -2.61 -8.00
N GLU A 382 -16.54 -1.73 -7.24
CA GLU A 382 -17.87 -2.01 -6.68
C GLU A 382 -18.91 -2.26 -7.77
N LEU A 383 -18.98 -1.35 -8.76
CA LEU A 383 -19.96 -1.49 -9.85
C LEU A 383 -19.74 -2.78 -10.66
N ASN A 384 -18.48 -3.18 -10.88
CA ASN A 384 -18.18 -4.44 -11.56
C ASN A 384 -18.49 -5.66 -10.68
N GLN A 385 -18.23 -5.60 -9.37
CA GLN A 385 -18.61 -6.69 -8.47
C GLN A 385 -20.12 -6.87 -8.42
N LEU A 386 -20.89 -5.78 -8.32
CA LEU A 386 -22.35 -5.83 -8.35
C LEU A 386 -22.87 -6.37 -9.69
N ALA A 387 -22.33 -5.91 -10.82
CA ALA A 387 -22.73 -6.37 -12.15
C ALA A 387 -22.44 -7.85 -12.40
N THR A 388 -21.40 -8.40 -11.78
CA THR A 388 -20.97 -9.81 -11.94
C THR A 388 -21.36 -10.72 -10.78
N GLN A 389 -22.16 -10.23 -9.82
CA GLN A 389 -22.54 -10.97 -8.62
C GLN A 389 -21.34 -11.53 -7.84
N GLY A 390 -20.28 -10.71 -7.70
CA GLY A 390 -19.10 -11.06 -6.91
C GLY A 390 -18.02 -11.85 -7.67
N GLN A 391 -18.18 -12.08 -8.97
CA GLN A 391 -17.23 -12.87 -9.77
C GLN A 391 -16.13 -12.03 -10.42
N PHE A 392 -16.18 -10.71 -10.29
CA PHE A 392 -15.23 -9.82 -10.95
C PHE A 392 -13.83 -9.98 -10.39
N LYS A 393 -12.84 -10.04 -11.29
CA LYS A 393 -11.43 -10.15 -10.96
C LYS A 393 -10.63 -9.02 -11.60
N VAL A 394 -9.96 -8.22 -10.77
CA VAL A 394 -9.07 -7.17 -11.27
C VAL A 394 -7.77 -7.79 -11.81
N SER A 395 -7.56 -7.69 -13.12
CA SER A 395 -6.31 -8.10 -13.76
C SER A 395 -5.19 -7.06 -13.56
N VAL A 396 -3.93 -7.45 -13.79
CA VAL A 396 -2.79 -6.51 -13.79
C VAL A 396 -3.00 -5.36 -14.79
N ALA A 397 -3.50 -5.67 -15.99
CA ALA A 397 -3.82 -4.67 -17.00
C ALA A 397 -4.89 -3.68 -16.51
N ASN A 398 -5.90 -4.16 -15.80
CA ASN A 398 -6.91 -3.30 -15.18
C ASN A 398 -6.31 -2.44 -14.06
N LYS A 399 -5.45 -2.98 -13.18
CA LYS A 399 -4.73 -2.19 -12.16
C LYS A 399 -3.95 -1.04 -12.82
N LEU A 400 -3.18 -1.31 -13.87
CA LEU A 400 -2.42 -0.29 -14.61
C LEU A 400 -3.33 0.78 -15.25
N LYS A 401 -4.46 0.37 -15.84
CA LYS A 401 -5.44 1.30 -16.41
C LYS A 401 -6.04 2.22 -15.33
N GLN A 402 -6.38 1.66 -14.16
CA GLN A 402 -6.92 2.45 -13.05
C GLN A 402 -5.88 3.40 -12.45
N LEU A 403 -4.61 2.97 -12.31
CA LEU A 403 -3.51 3.85 -11.94
C LEU A 403 -3.39 5.05 -12.88
N GLY A 404 -3.46 4.82 -14.20
CA GLY A 404 -3.46 5.90 -15.20
C GLY A 404 -4.65 6.85 -15.06
N LYS A 405 -5.85 6.33 -14.76
CA LYS A 405 -7.05 7.16 -14.51
C LYS A 405 -6.89 8.04 -13.28
N MET A 406 -6.41 7.46 -12.18
CA MET A 406 -6.14 8.16 -10.93
C MET A 406 -5.08 9.26 -11.13
N GLY A 407 -3.96 8.96 -11.78
CA GLY A 407 -2.95 9.96 -12.11
C GLY A 407 -3.48 11.03 -13.07
N GLY A 408 -4.34 10.66 -14.02
CA GLY A 408 -4.99 11.61 -14.94
C GLY A 408 -5.93 12.57 -14.22
N TYR A 409 -6.63 12.10 -13.19
CA TYR A 409 -7.41 12.97 -12.30
C TYR A 409 -6.51 13.97 -11.56
N VAL A 410 -5.37 13.51 -11.01
CA VAL A 410 -4.40 14.39 -10.34
C VAL A 410 -3.88 15.47 -11.31
N VAL A 411 -3.53 15.09 -12.54
CA VAL A 411 -3.14 16.05 -13.59
C VAL A 411 -4.24 17.07 -13.85
N LYS A 412 -5.52 16.66 -13.94
CA LYS A 412 -6.65 17.57 -14.14
C LYS A 412 -6.81 18.56 -12.98
N GLN A 413 -6.61 18.11 -11.74
CA GLN A 413 -6.64 18.97 -10.55
C GLN A 413 -5.50 20.00 -10.58
N GLU A 414 -4.29 19.58 -10.95
CA GLU A 414 -3.15 20.49 -11.12
C GLU A 414 -3.43 21.55 -12.19
N LEU A 415 -4.00 21.15 -13.34
CA LEU A 415 -4.41 22.06 -14.41
C LEU A 415 -5.49 23.05 -13.97
N ALA A 416 -6.37 22.67 -13.04
CA ALA A 416 -7.43 23.54 -12.52
C ALA A 416 -6.92 24.57 -11.50
N ARG A 417 -5.93 24.20 -10.67
CA ARG A 417 -5.34 25.09 -9.65
C ARG A 417 -4.42 26.18 -10.24
N GLN A 418 -3.87 25.95 -11.43
CA GLN A 418 -2.98 26.88 -12.13
C GLN A 418 -3.70 27.73 -13.20
N ARG A 419 -5.04 27.74 -13.19
CA ARG A 419 -5.87 28.71 -13.91
C ARG A 419 -6.14 29.90 -13.01
#